data_AF-A0A1J5HLW9-F1
#
_entry.id   AF-A0A1J5HLW9-F1
#
_cell.length_a   1.000
_cell.length_b   1.000
_cell.length_c   1.000
_cell.angle_alpha   90.00
_cell.angle_beta   90.00
_cell.angle_gamma   90.00
#
_symmetry.space_group_name_H-M   'P 1'
#
loop_
_entity.id
_entity.type
_entity.pdbx_description
1 polymer ?
#
loop_
_entity_poly.entity_id
_entity_poly.type
_entity_poly.pdbx_seq_one_letter_code
_entity_poly.pdbx_strand_id
1 'polypeptide(L)'
;MFELLNDSAIRAQFWGSFFASIFALITFAITRLFIGIRKRNRNHYNFLVKMEAKLNQHILLTYQSIYIIEGLRETALAGNVSFNNLDALPVKPVGDFYDLQDVDLINSVFSYDAGLESLNADISNLNSVYSEIRSALLSKQISHQEFQTILPTLPDDLERLAGAWEEQLELNIDLLTQTRLMIKRDKKKSLGLNWLFPRRMKPLTVNAVKAEKLKLQQEIEEIRRLSAERIAKRTR
;
A
#
# COMPACT_ATOMS: atom_id res chain seq x y z
N MET A 1 -42.75 -21.42 53.56
CA MET A 1 -41.86 -21.03 52.44
C MET A 1 -41.00 -22.20 51.94
N PHE A 2 -40.66 -23.19 52.77
CA PHE A 2 -39.91 -24.39 52.35
C PHE A 2 -40.76 -25.55 51.77
N GLU A 3 -42.08 -25.56 51.91
CA GLU A 3 -42.95 -26.62 51.33
C GLU A 3 -43.34 -26.41 49.86
N LEU A 4 -43.30 -25.18 49.35
CA LEU A 4 -43.56 -24.88 47.93
C LEU A 4 -42.44 -25.35 46.98
N LEU A 5 -41.29 -25.74 47.53
CA LEU A 5 -40.19 -26.35 46.77
C LEU A 5 -40.25 -27.88 46.76
N ASN A 6 -41.25 -28.51 47.38
CA ASN A 6 -41.41 -29.96 47.33
C ASN A 6 -42.25 -30.43 46.13
N ASP A 7 -42.94 -29.51 45.46
CA ASP A 7 -43.63 -29.78 44.21
C ASP A 7 -42.62 -29.89 43.05
N SER A 8 -42.61 -31.04 42.36
CA SER A 8 -41.69 -31.30 41.25
C SER A 8 -41.93 -30.34 40.08
N ALA A 9 -43.16 -29.84 39.91
CA ALA A 9 -43.52 -28.92 38.84
C ALA A 9 -42.89 -27.53 39.02
N ILE A 10 -42.92 -26.98 40.25
CA ILE A 10 -42.34 -25.67 40.58
C ILE A 10 -40.81 -25.73 40.43
N ARG A 11 -40.19 -26.83 40.86
CA ARG A 11 -38.75 -27.07 40.66
C ARG A 11 -38.38 -27.15 39.19
N ALA A 12 -39.15 -27.87 38.37
CA ALA A 12 -38.90 -27.98 36.93
C ALA A 12 -39.03 -26.62 36.21
N GLN A 13 -40.03 -25.81 36.55
CA GLN A 13 -40.21 -24.47 35.98
C GLN A 13 -39.10 -23.50 36.41
N PHE A 14 -38.69 -23.54 37.68
CA PHE A 14 -37.58 -22.73 38.19
C PHE A 14 -36.26 -23.09 37.50
N TRP A 15 -35.90 -24.38 37.47
CA TRP A 15 -34.68 -24.84 36.80
C TRP A 15 -34.73 -24.58 35.29
N GLY A 16 -35.88 -24.80 34.64
CA GLY A 16 -36.06 -24.48 33.22
C GLY A 16 -35.83 -22.99 32.92
N SER A 17 -36.41 -22.10 33.73
CA SER A 17 -36.24 -20.64 33.58
C SER A 17 -34.82 -20.18 33.90
N PHE A 18 -34.18 -20.78 34.92
CA PHE A 18 -32.79 -20.51 35.30
C PHE A 18 -31.82 -20.92 34.19
N PHE A 19 -31.93 -22.15 33.66
CA PHE A 19 -31.10 -22.62 32.55
C PHE A 19 -31.36 -21.85 31.26
N ALA A 20 -32.62 -21.50 30.96
CA ALA A 20 -32.94 -20.65 29.81
C ALA A 20 -32.28 -19.26 29.93
N SER A 21 -32.28 -18.67 31.13
CA SER A 21 -31.65 -17.36 31.37
C SER A 21 -30.13 -17.42 31.26
N ILE A 22 -29.49 -18.46 31.82
CA ILE A 22 -28.05 -18.70 31.67
C ILE A 22 -27.70 -18.94 30.20
N PHE A 23 -28.48 -19.77 29.50
CA PHE A 23 -28.26 -20.05 28.09
C PHE A 23 -28.38 -18.77 27.25
N ALA A 24 -29.39 -17.93 27.49
CA ALA A 24 -29.55 -16.65 26.83
C ALA A 24 -28.35 -15.72 27.06
N LEU A 25 -27.82 -15.64 28.29
CA LEU A 25 -26.61 -14.86 28.60
C LEU A 25 -25.37 -15.40 27.88
N ILE A 26 -25.18 -16.71 27.89
CA ILE A 26 -24.07 -17.37 27.18
C ILE A 26 -24.17 -17.12 25.68
N THR A 27 -25.35 -17.32 25.09
CA THR A 27 -25.60 -17.06 23.65
C THR A 27 -25.35 -15.59 23.33
N PHE A 28 -25.79 -14.65 24.17
CA PHE A 28 -25.55 -13.22 23.98
C PHE A 28 -24.05 -12.87 24.00
N ALA A 29 -23.30 -13.40 24.97
CA ALA A 29 -21.86 -13.19 25.09
C ALA A 29 -21.11 -13.78 23.87
N ILE A 30 -21.43 -15.00 23.48
CA ILE A 30 -20.87 -15.68 22.30
C ILE A 30 -21.19 -14.90 21.02
N THR A 31 -22.43 -14.43 20.88
CA THR A 31 -22.86 -13.65 19.71
C THR A 31 -22.07 -12.35 19.59
N ARG A 32 -21.87 -11.61 20.69
CA ARG A 32 -21.02 -10.40 20.70
C ARG A 32 -19.59 -10.70 20.28
N LEU A 33 -19.02 -11.80 20.75
CA LEU A 33 -17.68 -12.24 20.40
C LEU A 33 -17.56 -12.50 18.89
N PHE A 34 -18.51 -13.25 18.31
CA PHE A 34 -18.53 -13.52 16.87
C PHE A 34 -18.76 -12.28 16.02
N ILE A 35 -19.62 -11.36 16.45
CA ILE A 35 -19.82 -10.07 15.77
C ILE A 35 -18.51 -9.27 15.76
N GLY A 36 -17.78 -9.25 16.88
CA GLY A 36 -16.48 -8.60 17.00
C GLY A 36 -15.44 -9.19 16.04
N ILE A 37 -15.30 -10.51 16.02
CA ILE A 37 -14.39 -11.23 15.10
C ILE A 37 -14.76 -10.93 13.63
N ARG A 38 -16.06 -11.00 13.30
CA ARG A 38 -16.54 -10.72 11.94
C ARG A 38 -16.22 -9.29 11.52
N LYS A 39 -16.47 -8.31 12.38
CA LYS A 39 -16.16 -6.89 12.11
C LYS A 39 -14.65 -6.70 11.88
N ARG A 40 -13.81 -7.26 12.76
CA ARG A 40 -12.34 -7.17 12.64
C ARG A 40 -11.82 -7.82 11.36
N ASN A 41 -12.38 -8.98 10.98
CA ASN A 41 -12.03 -9.68 9.73
C ASN A 41 -12.44 -8.90 8.49
N ARG A 42 -13.63 -8.28 8.51
CA ARG A 42 -14.11 -7.42 7.42
C ARG A 42 -13.23 -6.18 7.27
N ASN A 43 -12.92 -5.50 8.37
CA ASN A 43 -12.07 -4.32 8.38
C ASN A 43 -10.68 -4.62 7.80
N HIS A 44 -10.06 -5.72 8.25
CA HIS A 44 -8.80 -6.20 7.72
C HIS A 44 -8.84 -6.43 6.20
N TYR A 45 -9.86 -7.17 5.73
CA TYR A 45 -10.00 -7.44 4.30
C TYR A 45 -10.18 -6.14 3.49
N ASN A 46 -11.01 -5.22 3.98
CA ASN A 46 -11.21 -3.92 3.35
C ASN A 46 -9.91 -3.11 3.31
N PHE A 47 -9.10 -3.16 4.37
CA PHE A 47 -7.80 -2.49 4.42
C PHE A 47 -6.85 -3.07 3.37
N LEU A 48 -6.76 -4.40 3.27
CA LEU A 48 -5.96 -5.05 2.23
C LEU A 48 -6.39 -4.64 0.81
N VAL A 49 -7.69 -4.60 0.53
CA VAL A 49 -8.21 -4.18 -0.80
C VAL A 49 -7.87 -2.72 -1.09
N LYS A 50 -7.99 -1.82 -0.11
CA LYS A 50 -7.58 -0.42 -0.28
C LYS A 50 -6.06 -0.30 -0.49
N MET A 51 -5.28 -1.11 0.21
CA MET A 51 -3.83 -1.16 0.05
C MET A 51 -3.45 -1.64 -1.35
N GLU A 52 -4.08 -2.70 -1.85
CA GLU A 52 -3.90 -3.15 -3.24
C GLU A 52 -4.16 -2.01 -4.23
N ALA A 53 -5.25 -1.25 -4.06
CA ALA A 53 -5.55 -0.11 -4.93
C ALA A 53 -4.46 0.99 -4.85
N LYS A 54 -4.01 1.37 -3.64
CA LYS A 54 -2.93 2.36 -3.43
C LYS A 54 -1.63 1.91 -4.09
N LEU A 55 -1.21 0.67 -3.86
CA LEU A 55 0.04 0.12 -4.37
C LEU A 55 0.05 0.05 -5.89
N ASN A 56 -1.06 -0.38 -6.52
CA ASN A 56 -1.21 -0.33 -7.98
C ASN A 56 -1.11 1.09 -8.53
N GLN A 57 -1.73 2.07 -7.87
CA GLN A 57 -1.60 3.47 -8.26
C GLN A 57 -0.15 3.95 -8.15
N HIS A 58 0.54 3.59 -7.07
CA HIS A 58 1.93 3.97 -6.85
C HIS A 58 2.87 3.36 -7.90
N ILE A 59 2.63 2.13 -8.38
CA ILE A 59 3.41 1.54 -9.48
C ILE A 59 3.35 2.43 -10.73
N LEU A 60 2.15 2.88 -11.10
CA LEU A 60 1.96 3.77 -12.25
C LEU A 60 2.70 5.09 -12.07
N LEU A 61 2.53 5.73 -10.91
CA LEU A 61 3.14 7.03 -10.64
C LEU A 61 4.67 6.95 -10.53
N THR A 62 5.21 5.86 -9.97
CA THR A 62 6.66 5.60 -9.95
C THR A 62 7.22 5.49 -11.36
N TYR A 63 6.55 4.78 -12.28
CA TYR A 63 7.00 4.73 -13.67
C TYR A 63 6.94 6.08 -14.39
N GLN A 64 5.92 6.88 -14.13
CA GLN A 64 5.86 8.24 -14.65
C GLN A 64 7.00 9.10 -14.11
N SER A 65 7.32 8.95 -12.82
CA SER A 65 8.42 9.67 -12.18
C SER A 65 9.77 9.30 -12.79
N ILE A 66 10.07 8.00 -12.93
CA ILE A 66 11.29 7.52 -13.59
C ILE A 66 11.41 8.07 -15.01
N TYR A 67 10.32 8.02 -15.79
CA TYR A 67 10.32 8.56 -17.16
C TYR A 67 10.65 10.06 -17.21
N ILE A 68 10.09 10.85 -16.29
CA ILE A 68 10.37 12.30 -16.21
C ILE A 68 11.81 12.54 -15.77
N ILE A 69 12.32 11.78 -14.79
CA ILE A 69 13.70 11.88 -14.30
C ILE A 69 14.70 11.62 -15.43
N GLU A 70 14.51 10.55 -16.20
CA GLU A 70 15.39 10.24 -17.34
C GLU A 70 15.34 11.35 -18.41
N GLY A 71 14.15 11.87 -18.74
CA GLY A 71 14.03 12.98 -19.67
C GLY A 71 14.69 14.27 -19.17
N LEU A 72 14.64 14.54 -17.86
CA LEU A 72 15.36 15.65 -17.22
C LEU A 72 16.87 15.44 -17.31
N ARG A 73 17.33 14.21 -17.08
CA ARG A 73 18.75 13.83 -17.14
C ARG A 73 19.30 14.01 -18.55
N GLU A 74 18.60 13.53 -19.57
CA GLU A 74 18.96 13.74 -20.97
C GLU A 74 19.02 15.23 -21.34
N THR A 75 18.06 16.02 -20.87
CA THR A 75 18.02 17.48 -21.11
C THR A 75 19.21 18.17 -20.45
N ALA A 76 19.55 17.79 -19.21
CA ALA A 76 20.70 18.32 -18.48
C ALA A 76 22.03 17.94 -19.14
N LEU A 77 22.19 16.70 -19.59
CA LEU A 77 23.38 16.24 -20.33
C LEU A 77 23.58 16.99 -21.65
N ALA A 78 22.49 17.39 -22.30
CA ALA A 78 22.54 18.22 -23.50
C ALA A 78 22.85 19.71 -23.21
N GLY A 79 23.03 20.10 -21.95
CA GLY A 79 23.27 21.49 -21.54
C GLY A 79 22.03 22.38 -21.61
N ASN A 80 20.84 21.79 -21.72
CA ASN A 80 19.58 22.49 -21.90
C ASN A 80 18.84 22.69 -20.58
N VAL A 81 17.92 23.65 -20.57
CA VAL A 81 17.03 23.93 -19.44
C VAL A 81 15.69 23.24 -19.67
N SER A 82 15.24 22.47 -18.69
CA SER A 82 13.90 21.91 -18.63
C SER A 82 12.97 22.77 -17.75
N PHE A 83 11.70 22.75 -18.09
CA PHE A 83 10.63 23.35 -17.30
C PHE A 83 9.81 22.31 -16.52
N ASN A 84 10.11 21.02 -16.72
CA ASN A 84 9.44 19.96 -15.98
C ASN A 84 9.89 19.98 -14.52
N ASN A 85 8.94 19.75 -13.63
CA ASN A 85 9.22 19.50 -12.22
C ASN A 85 8.87 18.04 -11.92
N LEU A 86 9.51 17.49 -10.89
CA LEU A 86 9.17 16.17 -10.38
C LEU A 86 8.01 16.29 -9.40
N ASP A 87 6.98 15.47 -9.58
CA ASP A 87 5.83 15.44 -8.66
C ASP A 87 6.10 14.48 -7.50
N ALA A 88 5.79 14.93 -6.29
CA ALA A 88 5.83 14.07 -5.10
C ALA A 88 4.70 13.03 -5.14
N LEU A 89 4.99 11.81 -4.66
CA LEU A 89 3.97 10.78 -4.52
C LEU A 89 3.07 11.02 -3.30
N PRO A 90 1.77 10.67 -3.39
CA PRO A 90 0.86 10.84 -2.27
C PRO A 90 1.14 9.82 -1.15
N VAL A 91 1.71 10.26 -0.01
CA VAL A 91 1.93 9.42 1.19
C VAL A 91 0.68 9.35 2.09
N LYS A 92 -0.53 9.38 1.51
CA LYS A 92 -1.74 9.34 2.34
C LYS A 92 -1.89 7.97 3.00
N PRO A 93 -2.27 7.91 4.30
CA PRO A 93 -2.54 6.64 4.95
C PRO A 93 -3.71 5.92 4.26
N VAL A 94 -3.57 4.61 4.05
CA VAL A 94 -4.59 3.75 3.40
C VAL A 94 -5.88 3.67 4.23
N GLY A 95 -5.74 3.83 5.55
CA GLY A 95 -6.80 3.74 6.53
C GLY A 95 -6.19 3.61 7.92
N ASP A 96 -6.96 3.06 8.85
CA ASP A 96 -6.48 2.82 10.21
C ASP A 96 -5.64 1.53 10.26
N PHE A 97 -4.36 1.65 10.61
CA PHE A 97 -3.45 0.50 10.75
C PHE A 97 -3.94 -0.52 11.78
N TYR A 98 -4.78 -0.12 12.75
CA TYR A 98 -5.38 -1.04 13.72
C TYR A 98 -6.34 -2.06 13.07
N ASP A 99 -6.84 -1.79 11.85
CA ASP A 99 -7.64 -2.74 11.09
C ASP A 99 -6.80 -3.87 10.50
N LEU A 100 -5.48 -3.67 10.33
CA LEU A 100 -4.57 -4.70 9.87
C LEU A 100 -4.23 -5.66 11.02
N GLN A 101 -4.20 -6.97 10.73
CA GLN A 101 -4.05 -8.02 11.74
C GLN A 101 -2.66 -8.67 11.67
N ASP A 102 -1.80 -8.23 10.75
CA ASP A 102 -0.52 -8.83 10.43
C ASP A 102 0.59 -7.82 10.73
N VAL A 103 1.39 -8.09 11.76
CA VAL A 103 2.42 -7.17 12.24
C VAL A 103 3.56 -7.02 11.24
N ASP A 104 3.92 -8.10 10.54
CA ASP A 104 4.99 -8.06 9.54
C ASP A 104 4.58 -7.20 8.34
N LEU A 105 3.31 -7.30 7.94
CA LEU A 105 2.75 -6.44 6.90
C LEU A 105 2.63 -4.99 7.38
N ILE A 106 2.22 -4.74 8.63
CA ILE A 106 2.20 -3.37 9.20
C ILE A 106 3.59 -2.74 9.11
N ASN A 107 4.63 -3.45 9.54
CA ASN A 107 6.01 -2.97 9.50
C ASN A 107 6.47 -2.71 8.08
N SER A 108 6.12 -3.59 7.14
CA SER A 108 6.47 -3.44 5.73
C SER A 108 5.79 -2.22 5.09
N VAL A 109 4.52 -1.95 5.43
CA VAL A 109 3.82 -0.73 4.97
C VAL A 109 4.44 0.52 5.58
N PHE A 110 4.80 0.48 6.87
CA PHE A 110 5.45 1.61 7.53
C PHE A 110 6.81 1.94 6.89
N SER A 111 7.66 0.93 6.67
CA SER A 111 8.94 1.12 5.98
C SER A 111 8.76 1.64 4.55
N TYR A 112 7.74 1.15 3.85
CA TYR A 112 7.40 1.62 2.50
C TYR A 112 6.98 3.10 2.50
N ASP A 113 6.06 3.49 3.38
CA ASP A 113 5.59 4.89 3.48
C ASP A 113 6.75 5.83 3.91
N ALA A 114 7.62 5.40 4.83
CA ALA A 114 8.83 6.16 5.21
C ALA A 114 9.80 6.35 4.04
N GLY A 115 10.00 5.31 3.22
CA GLY A 115 10.80 5.41 1.99
C GLY A 115 10.21 6.42 1.00
N LEU A 116 8.89 6.47 0.85
CA LEU A 116 8.22 7.48 0.03
C LEU A 116 8.40 8.89 0.57
N GLU A 117 8.34 9.10 1.88
CA GLU A 117 8.59 10.41 2.49
C GLU A 117 10.02 10.89 2.20
N SER A 118 11.02 10.00 2.32
CA SER A 118 12.40 10.33 1.97
C SER A 118 12.54 10.73 0.50
N LEU A 119 11.99 9.93 -0.43
CA LEU A 119 12.03 10.23 -1.86
C LEU A 119 11.33 11.56 -2.20
N ASN A 120 10.22 11.85 -1.53
CA ASN A 120 9.52 13.12 -1.73
C ASN A 120 10.33 14.31 -1.21
N ALA A 121 11.08 14.14 -0.12
CA ALA A 121 12.00 15.17 0.38
C ALA A 121 13.14 15.40 -0.64
N ASP A 122 13.71 14.33 -1.20
CA ASP A 122 14.76 14.43 -2.22
C ASP A 122 14.26 15.13 -3.49
N ILE A 123 13.05 14.79 -3.96
CA ILE A 123 12.38 15.48 -5.06
C ILE A 123 12.19 16.97 -4.75
N SER A 124 11.71 17.29 -3.55
CA SER A 124 11.48 18.68 -3.16
C SER A 124 12.78 19.48 -3.16
N ASN A 125 13.86 18.90 -2.64
CA ASN A 125 15.18 19.52 -2.61
C ASN A 125 15.71 19.75 -4.04
N LEU A 126 15.63 18.73 -4.90
CA LEU A 126 16.10 18.82 -6.28
C LEU A 126 15.29 19.86 -7.07
N ASN A 127 13.96 19.87 -6.93
CA ASN A 127 13.11 20.87 -7.55
C ASN A 127 13.45 22.30 -7.08
N SER A 128 13.73 22.49 -5.78
CA SER A 128 14.10 23.81 -5.23
C SER A 128 15.40 24.30 -5.84
N VAL A 129 16.46 23.50 -5.75
CA VAL A 129 17.80 23.83 -6.26
C VAL A 129 17.74 24.10 -7.77
N TYR A 130 17.07 23.23 -8.53
CA TYR A 130 16.95 23.41 -9.98
C TYR A 130 16.14 24.64 -10.34
N SER A 131 15.05 24.92 -9.62
CA SER A 131 14.22 26.10 -9.87
C SER A 131 14.97 27.40 -9.54
N GLU A 132 15.80 27.42 -8.49
CA GLU A 132 16.67 28.55 -8.16
C GLU A 132 17.71 28.82 -9.26
N ILE A 133 18.43 27.78 -9.69
CA ILE A 133 19.43 27.89 -10.78
C ILE A 133 18.76 28.35 -12.08
N ARG A 134 17.61 27.76 -12.44
CA ARG A 134 16.83 28.15 -13.61
C ARG A 134 16.39 29.61 -13.52
N SER A 135 15.93 30.06 -12.36
CA SER A 135 15.49 31.45 -12.15
C SER A 135 16.65 32.44 -12.23
N ALA A 136 17.82 32.09 -11.70
CA ALA A 136 19.04 32.88 -11.81
C ALA A 136 19.47 33.04 -13.28
N LEU A 137 19.38 31.97 -14.08
CA LEU A 137 19.69 32.03 -15.51
C LEU A 137 18.69 32.90 -16.28
N LEU A 138 17.38 32.74 -16.03
CA LEU A 138 16.33 33.51 -16.70
C LEU A 138 16.37 35.00 -16.34
N SER A 139 16.74 35.33 -15.10
CA SER A 139 16.93 36.70 -14.63
C SER A 139 18.28 37.31 -15.01
N LYS A 140 19.13 36.57 -15.74
CA LYS A 140 20.50 36.97 -16.14
C LYS A 140 21.43 37.27 -14.96
N GLN A 141 21.15 36.70 -13.78
CA GLN A 141 22.05 36.75 -12.63
C GLN A 141 23.27 35.86 -12.81
N ILE A 142 23.11 34.77 -13.58
CA ILE A 142 24.20 33.92 -14.06
C ILE A 142 24.19 33.88 -15.59
N SER A 143 25.38 33.75 -16.17
CA SER A 143 25.59 33.51 -17.59
C SER A 143 25.28 32.05 -17.97
N HIS A 144 25.09 31.80 -19.26
CA HIS A 144 24.90 30.43 -19.75
C HIS A 144 26.15 29.55 -19.53
N GLN A 145 27.36 30.14 -19.56
CA GLN A 145 28.60 29.42 -19.24
C GLN A 145 28.65 29.01 -17.77
N GLU A 146 28.27 29.91 -16.84
CA GLU A 146 28.19 29.59 -15.41
C GLU A 146 27.14 28.51 -15.15
N PHE A 147 25.98 28.58 -15.82
CA PHE A 147 24.97 27.51 -15.78
C PHE A 147 25.56 26.16 -16.22
N GLN A 148 26.29 26.11 -17.33
CA GLN A 148 26.95 24.89 -17.82
C GLN A 148 28.02 24.35 -16.86
N THR A 149 28.63 25.19 -16.02
CA THR A 149 29.55 24.74 -14.97
C THR A 149 28.87 24.20 -13.71
N ILE A 150 27.62 24.62 -13.44
CA ILE A 150 26.84 24.18 -12.26
C ILE A 150 26.03 22.92 -12.59
N LEU A 151 25.55 22.80 -13.82
CA LEU A 151 24.73 21.68 -14.30
C LEU A 151 25.36 20.26 -14.23
N PRO A 152 26.69 20.04 -14.27
CA PRO A 152 27.26 18.69 -14.39
C PRO A 152 26.94 17.73 -13.24
N THR A 153 26.59 18.22 -12.04
CA THR A 153 26.22 17.35 -10.92
C THR A 153 24.75 16.90 -10.98
N LEU A 154 23.91 17.61 -11.73
CA LEU A 154 22.48 17.32 -11.82
C LEU A 154 22.18 15.96 -12.48
N PRO A 155 22.85 15.55 -13.58
CA PRO A 155 22.68 14.21 -14.13
C PRO A 155 22.96 13.09 -13.14
N ASP A 156 24.01 13.23 -12.32
CA ASP A 156 24.40 12.22 -11.33
C ASP A 156 23.36 12.13 -10.20
N ASP A 157 22.84 13.28 -9.75
CA ASP A 157 21.79 13.32 -8.72
C ASP A 157 20.45 12.77 -9.24
N LEU A 158 20.10 13.04 -10.50
CA LEU A 158 18.93 12.47 -11.17
C LEU A 158 19.07 10.94 -11.35
N GLU A 159 20.26 10.45 -11.68
CA GLU A 159 20.53 9.01 -11.80
C GLU A 159 20.40 8.29 -10.45
N ARG A 160 20.93 8.88 -9.37
CA ARG A 160 20.73 8.36 -8.00
C ARG A 160 19.25 8.34 -7.62
N LEU A 161 18.52 9.40 -7.94
CA LEU A 161 17.08 9.48 -7.68
C LEU A 161 16.31 8.41 -8.47
N ALA A 162 16.66 8.18 -9.74
CA ALA A 162 16.08 7.11 -10.55
C ALA A 162 16.31 5.73 -9.92
N GLY A 163 17.55 5.43 -9.49
CA GLY A 163 17.86 4.18 -8.79
C GLY A 163 17.05 4.00 -7.49
N ALA A 164 16.91 5.06 -6.70
CA ALA A 164 16.09 5.02 -5.48
C ALA A 164 14.59 4.79 -5.79
N TRP A 165 14.09 5.33 -6.91
CA TRP A 165 12.73 5.04 -7.40
C TRP A 165 12.56 3.58 -7.83
N GLU A 166 13.57 2.98 -8.45
CA GLU A 166 13.56 1.56 -8.83
C GLU A 166 13.56 0.63 -7.61
N GLU A 167 14.36 0.94 -6.58
CA GLU A 167 14.33 0.20 -5.31
C GLU A 167 12.96 0.29 -4.65
N GLN A 168 12.36 1.48 -4.62
CA GLN A 168 11.03 1.70 -4.06
C GLN A 168 9.94 0.97 -4.86
N LEU A 169 10.12 0.84 -6.18
CA LEU A 169 9.23 0.06 -7.03
C LEU A 169 9.28 -1.44 -6.68
N GLU A 170 10.47 -2.00 -6.47
CA GLU A 170 10.61 -3.41 -6.04
C GLU A 170 9.93 -3.64 -4.69
N LEU A 171 10.11 -2.73 -3.72
CA LEU A 171 9.39 -2.78 -2.44
C LEU A 171 7.87 -2.73 -2.62
N ASN A 172 7.38 -1.88 -3.53
CA ASN A 172 5.96 -1.79 -3.86
C ASN A 172 5.44 -3.13 -4.44
N ILE A 173 6.17 -3.73 -5.38
CA ILE A 173 5.81 -5.02 -5.99
C ILE A 173 5.77 -6.13 -4.92
N ASP A 174 6.76 -6.18 -4.02
CA ASP A 174 6.79 -7.16 -2.94
C ASP A 174 5.61 -6.98 -1.98
N LEU A 175 5.30 -5.75 -1.60
CA LEU A 175 4.18 -5.43 -0.72
C LEU A 175 2.83 -5.74 -1.37
N LEU A 176 2.69 -5.46 -2.67
CA LEU A 176 1.50 -5.78 -3.45
C LEU A 176 1.32 -7.30 -3.58
N THR A 177 2.41 -8.04 -3.76
CA THR A 177 2.44 -9.49 -3.80
C THR A 177 1.89 -10.08 -2.49
N GLN A 178 2.43 -9.62 -1.35
CA GLN A 178 1.97 -10.05 -0.03
C GLN A 178 0.49 -9.72 0.18
N THR A 179 0.09 -8.50 -0.16
CA THR A 179 -1.29 -8.01 -0.04
C THR A 179 -2.26 -8.88 -0.83
N ARG A 180 -1.98 -9.15 -2.12
CA ARG A 180 -2.82 -10.00 -2.98
C ARG A 180 -2.93 -11.44 -2.47
N LEU A 181 -1.83 -12.01 -1.98
CA LEU A 181 -1.85 -13.36 -1.40
C LEU A 181 -2.72 -13.42 -0.15
N MET A 182 -2.67 -12.38 0.70
CA MET A 182 -3.51 -12.28 1.89
C MET A 182 -4.98 -12.09 1.52
N ILE A 183 -5.31 -11.26 0.52
CA ILE A 183 -6.68 -11.12 -0.01
C ILE A 183 -7.21 -12.46 -0.51
N LYS A 184 -6.43 -13.22 -1.31
CA LYS A 184 -6.82 -14.54 -1.83
C LYS A 184 -7.08 -15.53 -0.70
N ARG A 185 -6.21 -15.54 0.33
CA ARG A 185 -6.35 -16.38 1.52
C ARG A 185 -7.63 -16.03 2.30
N ASP A 186 -7.91 -14.74 2.44
CA ASP A 186 -9.03 -14.24 3.22
C ASP A 186 -10.37 -14.47 2.52
N LYS A 187 -10.41 -14.33 1.20
CA LYS A 187 -11.58 -14.66 0.38
C LYS A 187 -12.00 -16.12 0.60
N LYS A 188 -11.04 -17.05 0.59
CA LYS A 188 -11.30 -18.48 0.87
C LYS A 188 -11.86 -18.71 2.28
N LYS A 189 -11.37 -17.97 3.29
CA LYS A 189 -11.88 -18.07 4.68
C LYS A 189 -13.29 -17.50 4.85
N SER A 190 -13.63 -16.44 4.10
CA SER A 190 -14.95 -15.80 4.19
C SER A 190 -16.10 -16.67 3.66
N LEU A 191 -15.81 -17.66 2.80
CA LEU A 191 -16.78 -18.54 2.17
C LEU A 191 -17.08 -19.84 2.95
N GLY A 192 -16.40 -20.11 4.07
CA GLY A 192 -16.60 -21.33 4.87
C GLY A 192 -16.76 -21.06 6.36
N LEU A 193 -17.17 -22.07 7.16
CA LEU A 193 -17.31 -22.01 8.63
C LEU A 193 -16.03 -21.56 9.38
N ASN A 194 -14.90 -21.54 8.70
CA ASN A 194 -13.61 -21.11 9.21
C ASN A 194 -13.52 -19.61 9.56
N TRP A 195 -14.54 -18.79 9.24
CA TRP A 195 -14.61 -17.40 9.69
C TRP A 195 -14.77 -17.27 11.22
N LEU A 196 -15.26 -18.33 11.89
CA LEU A 196 -15.52 -18.39 13.33
C LEU A 196 -14.24 -18.52 14.17
N PHE A 197 -13.14 -19.00 13.58
CA PHE A 197 -11.89 -19.22 14.32
C PHE A 197 -10.95 -18.01 14.21
N PRO A 198 -10.27 -17.62 15.31
CA PRO A 198 -9.29 -16.54 15.28
C PRO A 198 -8.16 -16.86 14.27
N ARG A 199 -7.74 -15.84 13.52
CA ARG A 199 -6.71 -16.01 12.49
C ARG A 199 -5.37 -16.34 13.14
N ARG A 200 -4.91 -17.58 12.98
CA ARG A 200 -3.47 -17.84 12.97
C ARG A 200 -2.95 -17.51 11.57
N MET A 201 -2.18 -16.43 11.45
CA MET A 201 -1.45 -16.08 10.23
C MET A 201 -0.40 -17.16 10.01
N LYS A 202 -0.63 -18.09 9.08
CA LYS A 202 0.47 -18.93 8.60
C LYS A 202 1.33 -18.07 7.67
N PRO A 203 2.67 -18.19 7.73
CA PRO A 203 3.54 -17.48 6.81
C PRO A 203 3.19 -17.87 5.36
N LEU A 204 3.37 -16.92 4.44
CA LEU A 204 3.21 -17.18 3.02
C LEU A 204 4.28 -18.17 2.56
N THR A 205 3.94 -19.10 1.68
CA THR A 205 4.91 -20.05 1.14
C THR A 205 5.78 -19.35 0.09
N VAL A 206 7.08 -19.62 0.09
CA VAL A 206 8.04 -19.02 -0.87
C VAL A 206 7.59 -19.24 -2.32
N ASN A 207 7.05 -20.42 -2.63
CA ASN A 207 6.55 -20.74 -3.98
C ASN A 207 5.33 -19.89 -4.38
N ALA A 208 4.42 -19.61 -3.43
CA ALA A 208 3.26 -18.75 -3.71
C ALA A 208 3.68 -17.29 -3.92
N VAL A 209 4.65 -16.81 -3.14
CA VAL A 209 5.23 -15.46 -3.31
C VAL A 209 5.89 -15.33 -4.68
N LYS A 210 6.77 -16.28 -5.03
CA LYS A 210 7.45 -16.27 -6.34
C LYS A 210 6.47 -16.30 -7.52
N ALA A 211 5.46 -17.17 -7.46
CA ALA A 211 4.46 -17.30 -8.52
C ALA A 211 3.63 -16.02 -8.69
N GLU A 212 3.22 -15.40 -7.57
CA GLU A 212 2.44 -14.15 -7.61
C GLU A 212 3.29 -12.96 -8.07
N LYS A 213 4.56 -12.87 -7.63
CA LYS A 213 5.48 -11.82 -8.09
C LYS A 213 5.72 -11.91 -9.60
N LEU A 214 5.94 -13.11 -10.14
CA LEU A 214 6.10 -13.32 -11.59
C LEU A 214 4.84 -12.87 -12.36
N LYS A 215 3.65 -13.22 -11.85
CA LYS A 215 2.38 -12.80 -12.46
C LYS A 215 2.23 -11.27 -12.47
N LEU A 216 2.59 -10.62 -11.37
CA LEU A 216 2.57 -9.17 -11.25
C LEU A 216 3.53 -8.50 -12.24
N GLN A 217 4.75 -9.02 -12.39
CA GLN A 217 5.72 -8.52 -13.35
C GLN A 217 5.19 -8.60 -14.79
N GLN A 218 4.56 -9.72 -15.15
CA GLN A 218 3.92 -9.88 -16.46
C GLN A 218 2.76 -8.89 -16.68
N GLU A 219 1.88 -8.70 -15.67
CA GLU A 219 0.80 -7.72 -15.74
C GLU A 219 1.34 -6.29 -15.94
N ILE A 220 2.41 -5.95 -15.23
CA ILE A 220 3.06 -4.65 -15.30
C ILE A 220 3.71 -4.41 -16.68
N GLU A 221 4.43 -5.40 -17.21
CA GLU A 221 5.02 -5.34 -18.56
C GLU A 221 3.95 -5.19 -19.65
N GLU A 222 2.84 -5.90 -19.53
CA GLU A 222 1.72 -5.78 -20.46
C GLU A 222 1.11 -4.37 -20.44
N ILE A 223 0.89 -3.82 -19.24
CA ILE A 223 0.39 -2.44 -19.07
C ILE A 223 1.36 -1.43 -19.68
N ARG A 224 2.67 -1.61 -19.45
CA ARG A 224 3.72 -0.76 -20.04
C ARG A 224 3.68 -0.80 -21.57
N ARG A 225 3.62 -1.99 -22.16
CA ARG A 225 3.52 -2.16 -23.62
C ARG A 225 2.27 -1.47 -24.18
N LEU A 226 1.11 -1.70 -23.57
CA LEU A 226 -0.14 -1.08 -23.98
C LEU A 226 -0.12 0.44 -23.85
N SER A 227 0.55 0.98 -22.82
CA SER A 227 0.73 2.42 -22.64
C SER A 227 1.60 3.02 -23.75
N ALA A 228 2.74 2.38 -24.06
CA ALA A 228 3.63 2.80 -25.14
C ALA A 228 2.93 2.81 -26.51
N GLU A 229 2.14 1.77 -26.82
CA GLU A 229 1.34 1.71 -28.05
C GLU A 229 0.30 2.84 -28.14
N ARG A 230 -0.34 3.20 -27.03
CA ARG A 230 -1.32 4.31 -27.00
C ARG A 230 -0.65 5.66 -27.24
N ILE A 231 0.54 5.88 -26.67
CA ILE A 231 1.31 7.11 -26.88
C ILE A 231 1.71 7.22 -28.36
N ALA A 232 2.28 6.16 -28.92
CA ALA A 232 2.71 6.13 -30.33
C ALA A 232 1.56 6.35 -31.33
N LYS A 233 0.33 5.96 -30.98
CA LYS A 233 -0.88 6.24 -31.79
C LYS A 233 -1.37 7.68 -31.70
N ARG A 234 -1.04 8.42 -30.62
CA ARG A 234 -1.44 9.82 -30.44
C ARG A 234 -0.47 10.81 -31.09
N THR A 235 0.78 10.40 -31.30
CA THR A 235 1.82 11.21 -31.97
C THR A 235 1.88 10.99 -33.48
N ARG A 236 0.98 10.17 -34.05
CA ARG A 236 0.73 10.04 -35.48
C ARG A 236 -0.56 10.75 -35.84
#